data_AF-A0A836PS83-F1
#
_entry.id   AF-A0A836PS83-F1
#
_cell.length_a   1.000
_cell.length_b   1.000
_cell.length_c   1.000
_cell.angle_alpha   90.00
_cell.angle_beta   90.00
_cell.angle_gamma   90.00
#
_symmetry.space_group_name_H-M   'P 1'
#
loop_
_entity.id
_entity.type
_entity.pdbx_description
1 polymer ?
#
loop_
_entity_poly.entity_id
_entity_poly.type
_entity_poly.pdbx_seq_one_letter_code
_entity_poly.pdbx_strand_id
1 'polypeptide(L)'
;MSVPHVGKIMQAHPDCTLIHCYGPTENTTFSSCYTVKEEDLAHQPLPIGRPINGTQMVIVGPDLHLCPIGVAGELCLGGVGLAMGYLNRPTLTAEQFIPDPFSAVPGARLYRSGDLARILPSGLIEFVGRIDHQVKIRGFRIELAEIEVELTRHAQVREAVVLARLDTPGSKRLAAYVVAEPNTTLTSEILKQFLTKTLPSYMIPLAFVVLDELPLTANGKVDRDVLPAPAWGRISAAAEFVAPSTERENIIARLWQEVLGGEAPGVTDNFFENGGDSLSATRLISRIRRACDVELPLRVLFDTPTIREVATAVNDEDDREEFEI
;
A
#
# COMPACT_ATOMS: atom_id res chain seq x y z
N MET A 1 8.53 5.48 8.05
CA MET A 1 8.00 6.86 7.82
C MET A 1 8.91 7.59 6.83
N SER A 2 8.40 8.51 6.00
CA SER A 2 9.19 9.21 4.96
C SER A 2 9.88 10.45 5.54
N VAL A 3 11.22 10.45 5.62
CA VAL A 3 12.00 11.56 6.20
C VAL A 3 11.75 12.93 5.55
N PRO A 4 11.60 13.06 4.22
CA PRO A 4 11.24 14.34 3.61
C PRO A 4 9.92 14.93 4.11
N HIS A 5 8.92 14.09 4.40
CA HIS A 5 7.64 14.55 4.96
C HIS A 5 7.77 14.92 6.43
N VAL A 6 8.57 14.16 7.18
CA VAL A 6 8.89 14.48 8.59
C VAL A 6 9.53 15.86 8.69
N GLY A 7 10.55 16.14 7.87
CA GLY A 7 11.21 17.45 7.86
C GLY A 7 10.25 18.60 7.59
N LYS A 8 9.32 18.44 6.64
CA LYS A 8 8.27 19.45 6.37
C LYS A 8 7.38 19.71 7.58
N ILE A 9 6.96 18.65 8.29
CA ILE A 9 6.11 18.79 9.48
C ILE A 9 6.87 19.49 10.60
N MET A 10 8.11 19.09 10.87
CA MET A 10 8.94 19.71 11.91
C MET A 10 9.21 21.19 11.62
N GLN A 11 9.40 21.56 10.34
CA GLN A 11 9.57 22.95 9.93
C GLN A 11 8.28 23.78 10.06
N ALA A 12 7.13 23.21 9.65
CA ALA A 12 5.85 23.92 9.69
C ALA A 12 5.26 24.01 11.11
N HIS A 13 5.61 23.06 11.97
CA HIS A 13 5.07 22.92 13.32
C HIS A 13 6.20 22.60 14.33
N PRO A 14 7.10 23.57 14.61
CA PRO A 14 8.29 23.34 15.44
C PRO A 14 7.97 22.99 16.90
N ASP A 15 6.81 23.39 17.39
CA ASP A 15 6.36 23.09 18.76
C ASP A 15 5.73 21.69 18.89
N CYS A 16 5.55 20.97 17.78
CA CYS A 16 4.99 19.62 17.80
C CYS A 16 6.08 18.56 17.96
N THR A 17 5.85 17.61 18.87
CA THR A 17 6.68 16.41 18.98
C THR A 17 6.18 15.33 18.04
N LEU A 18 7.03 14.89 17.11
CA LEU A 18 6.69 13.78 16.22
C LEU A 18 7.14 12.44 16.80
N ILE A 19 6.22 11.48 16.86
CA ILE A 19 6.50 10.12 17.34
C ILE A 19 6.31 9.14 16.18
N HIS A 20 7.36 8.38 15.86
CA HIS A 20 7.29 7.25 14.95
C HIS A 20 6.92 6.00 15.75
N CYS A 21 5.71 5.50 15.53
CA CYS A 21 5.21 4.29 16.16
C CYS A 21 5.28 3.09 15.20
N TYR A 22 5.57 1.93 15.75
CA TYR A 22 5.50 0.66 15.03
C TYR A 22 4.74 -0.36 15.88
N GLY A 23 3.88 -1.13 15.24
CA GLY A 23 3.36 -2.38 15.79
C GLY A 23 2.37 -3.04 14.82
N PRO A 24 2.26 -4.37 14.86
CA PRO A 24 1.21 -5.11 14.17
C PRO A 24 -0.10 -5.05 14.97
N THR A 25 -1.20 -5.44 14.32
CA THR A 25 -2.52 -5.51 14.98
C THR A 25 -2.50 -6.54 16.11
N GLU A 26 -1.75 -7.61 15.92
CA GLU A 26 -1.58 -8.75 16.81
C GLU A 26 -0.86 -8.43 18.12
N ASN A 27 -0.28 -7.23 18.25
CA ASN A 27 0.28 -6.73 19.50
C ASN A 27 -0.30 -5.34 19.89
N THR A 28 -1.58 -5.14 19.57
CA THR A 28 -2.42 -4.00 19.99
C THR A 28 -1.88 -2.64 19.56
N THR A 29 -2.07 -2.32 18.28
CA THR A 29 -1.81 -1.01 17.64
C THR A 29 -0.33 -0.63 17.48
N PHE A 30 0.41 -0.45 18.56
CA PHE A 30 1.83 -0.12 18.53
C PHE A 30 2.58 -0.82 19.67
N SER A 31 3.75 -1.34 19.33
CA SER A 31 4.65 -2.10 20.20
C SER A 31 5.89 -1.30 20.56
N SER A 32 6.26 -0.32 19.73
CA SER A 32 7.39 0.59 19.98
C SER A 32 7.11 2.00 19.52
N CYS A 33 7.82 2.93 20.14
CA CYS A 33 7.79 4.34 19.80
C CYS A 33 9.22 4.90 19.72
N TYR A 34 9.40 5.86 18.83
CA TYR A 34 10.59 6.68 18.71
C TYR A 34 10.21 8.15 18.61
N THR A 35 10.77 8.99 19.47
CA THR A 35 10.64 10.45 19.33
C THR A 35 11.63 10.92 18.27
N VAL A 36 11.11 11.45 17.17
CA VAL A 36 11.94 11.89 16.05
C VAL A 36 12.61 13.22 16.39
N LYS A 37 13.91 13.31 16.11
CA LYS A 37 14.76 14.46 16.34
C LYS A 37 15.20 15.06 15.01
N GLU A 38 15.64 16.31 15.05
CA GLU A 38 16.12 17.01 13.85
C GLU A 38 17.35 16.32 13.23
N GLU A 39 18.25 15.79 14.07
CA GLU A 39 19.41 15.00 13.66
C GLU A 39 19.02 13.75 12.82
N ASP A 40 17.83 13.19 13.05
CA ASP A 40 17.35 12.02 12.31
C ASP A 40 17.00 12.35 10.86
N LEU A 41 16.83 13.63 10.50
CA LEU A 41 16.54 14.04 9.13
C LEU A 41 17.70 13.74 8.16
N ALA A 42 18.91 13.54 8.69
CA ALA A 42 20.10 13.15 7.94
C ALA A 42 20.21 11.63 7.72
N HIS A 43 19.37 10.82 8.36
CA HIS A 43 19.51 9.36 8.40
C HIS A 43 18.24 8.64 7.92
N GLN A 44 18.42 7.59 7.11
CA GLN A 44 17.33 6.70 6.67
C GLN A 44 17.76 5.24 6.73
N PRO A 45 16.86 4.32 7.12
CA PRO A 45 15.49 4.57 7.58
C PRO A 45 15.42 5.11 9.03
N LEU A 46 14.32 5.79 9.39
CA LEU A 46 14.08 6.16 10.79
C LEU A 46 13.89 4.90 11.65
N PRO A 47 14.51 4.82 12.84
CA PRO A 47 14.30 3.70 13.74
C PRO A 47 12.83 3.61 14.17
N ILE A 48 12.38 2.40 14.48
CA ILE A 48 11.08 2.14 15.09
C ILE A 48 11.12 2.26 16.62
N GLY A 49 12.31 2.54 17.17
CA GLY A 49 12.50 2.99 18.53
C GLY A 49 12.71 1.87 19.53
N ARG A 50 12.07 2.00 20.70
CA ARG A 50 12.16 1.07 21.82
C ARG A 50 10.76 0.55 22.18
N PRO A 51 10.66 -0.65 22.75
CA PRO A 51 9.38 -1.19 23.19
C PRO A 51 8.68 -0.23 24.16
N ILE A 52 7.35 -0.14 24.06
CA ILE A 52 6.52 0.53 25.06
C ILE A 52 6.44 -0.31 26.34
N ASN A 53 5.93 0.28 27.43
CA ASN A 53 5.76 -0.41 28.70
C ASN A 53 4.93 -1.69 28.55
N GLY A 54 5.39 -2.77 29.18
CA GLY A 54 4.70 -4.07 29.15
C GLY A 54 4.86 -4.84 27.84
N THR A 55 5.63 -4.32 26.87
CA THR A 55 5.94 -4.98 25.60
C THR A 55 7.39 -5.45 25.59
N GLN A 56 7.61 -6.64 25.04
CA GLN A 56 8.92 -7.18 24.74
C GLN A 56 9.13 -7.20 23.23
N MET A 57 10.34 -6.87 22.79
CA MET A 57 10.75 -7.00 21.39
C MET A 57 12.07 -7.74 21.35
N VAL A 58 12.12 -8.85 20.64
CA VAL A 58 13.33 -9.66 20.46
C VAL A 58 13.58 -9.85 18.97
N ILE A 59 14.85 -9.83 18.58
CA ILE A 59 15.27 -10.06 17.20
C ILE A 59 15.99 -11.40 17.18
N VAL A 60 15.48 -12.34 16.39
CA VAL A 60 15.92 -13.74 16.42
C VAL A 60 16.29 -14.27 15.03
N GLY A 61 17.20 -15.25 15.01
CA GLY A 61 17.52 -16.06 13.83
C GLY A 61 16.56 -17.25 13.64
N PRO A 62 16.81 -18.12 12.64
CA PRO A 62 15.94 -19.24 12.28
C PRO A 62 15.58 -20.21 13.42
N ASP A 63 16.48 -20.40 14.37
CA ASP A 63 16.31 -21.32 15.51
C ASP A 63 15.91 -20.60 16.82
N LEU A 64 15.34 -19.39 16.73
CA LEU A 64 15.00 -18.54 17.87
C LEU A 64 16.20 -18.14 18.76
N HIS A 65 17.42 -18.13 18.23
CA HIS A 65 18.57 -17.52 18.90
C HIS A 65 18.57 -16.01 18.73
N LEU A 66 18.87 -15.25 19.79
CA LEU A 66 18.94 -13.79 19.74
C LEU A 66 20.05 -13.33 18.76
N CYS A 67 19.70 -12.39 17.88
CA CYS A 67 20.66 -11.76 16.98
C CYS A 67 21.55 -10.75 17.72
N PRO A 68 22.85 -10.68 17.39
CA PRO A 68 23.74 -9.63 17.89
C PRO A 68 23.33 -8.22 17.41
N ILE A 69 23.88 -7.19 18.05
CA ILE A 69 23.77 -5.80 17.61
C ILE A 69 24.23 -5.67 16.15
N GLY A 70 23.42 -5.01 15.32
CA GLY A 70 23.67 -4.76 13.90
C GLY A 70 23.25 -5.89 12.94
N VAL A 71 22.99 -7.10 13.46
CA VAL A 71 22.58 -8.25 12.64
C VAL A 71 21.06 -8.25 12.47
N ALA A 72 20.61 -8.37 11.21
CA ALA A 72 19.19 -8.46 10.91
C ALA A 72 18.65 -9.86 11.24
N GLY A 73 17.47 -9.89 11.85
CA GLY A 73 16.73 -11.11 12.17
C GLY A 73 15.23 -10.84 12.21
N GLU A 74 14.45 -11.90 12.46
CA GLU A 74 13.01 -11.80 12.62
C GLU A 74 12.67 -11.05 13.91
N LEU A 75 11.79 -10.06 13.81
CA LEU A 75 11.25 -9.34 14.95
C LEU A 75 10.08 -10.14 15.55
N CYS A 76 10.24 -10.56 16.80
CA CYS A 76 9.16 -11.16 17.59
C CYS A 76 8.75 -10.25 18.74
N LEU A 77 7.46 -10.27 19.07
CA LEU A 77 6.83 -9.38 20.03
C LEU A 77 6.25 -10.19 21.18
N GLY A 78 6.47 -9.77 22.41
CA GLY A 78 5.93 -10.40 23.61
C GLY A 78 5.27 -9.39 24.53
N GLY A 79 4.76 -9.89 25.66
CA GLY A 79 4.20 -9.07 26.73
C GLY A 79 2.68 -8.92 26.68
N VAL A 80 2.17 -7.95 27.44
CA VAL A 80 0.73 -7.84 27.75
C VAL A 80 -0.12 -7.33 26.59
N GLY A 81 0.52 -6.75 25.56
CA GLY A 81 -0.16 -6.24 24.36
C GLY A 81 -0.58 -7.32 23.36
N LEU A 82 -0.18 -8.58 23.56
CA LEU A 82 -0.46 -9.65 22.62
C LEU A 82 -1.96 -9.93 22.50
N ALA A 83 -2.44 -10.04 21.26
CA ALA A 83 -3.77 -10.52 20.98
C ALA A 83 -3.96 -11.97 21.49
N MET A 84 -5.22 -12.34 21.70
CA MET A 84 -5.55 -13.73 22.07
C MET A 84 -5.18 -14.70 20.95
N GLY A 85 -5.37 -14.29 19.71
CA GLY A 85 -5.09 -15.07 18.51
C GLY A 85 -6.01 -14.65 17.36
N TYR A 86 -6.08 -15.48 16.33
CA TYR A 86 -6.96 -15.29 15.18
C TYR A 86 -8.30 -15.99 15.41
N LEU A 87 -9.41 -15.26 15.22
CA LEU A 87 -10.77 -15.76 15.43
C LEU A 87 -11.04 -17.00 14.56
N ASN A 88 -11.43 -18.12 15.19
CA ASN A 88 -11.73 -19.40 14.53
C ASN A 88 -10.57 -19.98 13.70
N ARG A 89 -9.32 -19.60 14.00
CA ARG A 89 -8.12 -20.07 13.28
C ARG A 89 -7.05 -20.55 14.28
N PRO A 90 -7.29 -21.67 15.01
CA PRO A 90 -6.38 -22.15 16.05
C PRO A 90 -5.01 -22.57 15.51
N THR A 91 -4.95 -23.19 14.32
CA THR A 91 -3.68 -23.60 13.68
C THR A 91 -2.80 -22.39 13.37
N LEU A 92 -3.34 -21.38 12.68
CA LEU A 92 -2.61 -20.14 12.39
C LEU A 92 -2.21 -19.40 13.68
N THR A 93 -3.06 -19.44 14.71
CA THR A 93 -2.74 -18.86 16.02
C THR A 93 -1.53 -19.57 16.64
N ALA A 94 -1.49 -20.90 16.63
CA ALA A 94 -0.36 -21.65 17.18
C ALA A 94 0.93 -21.46 16.37
N GLU A 95 0.83 -21.28 15.05
CA GLU A 95 1.97 -21.01 14.17
C GLU A 95 2.58 -19.63 14.41
N GLN A 96 1.75 -18.60 14.62
CA GLN A 96 2.21 -17.21 14.77
C GLN A 96 2.47 -16.79 16.22
N PHE A 97 1.73 -17.35 17.20
CA PHE A 97 1.88 -17.07 18.62
C PHE A 97 2.55 -18.27 19.32
N ILE A 98 3.87 -18.28 19.27
CA ILE A 98 4.72 -19.37 19.81
C ILE A 98 4.99 -19.18 21.30
N PRO A 99 5.43 -20.22 22.03
CA PRO A 99 5.94 -20.07 23.40
C PRO A 99 7.13 -19.11 23.45
N ASP A 100 7.21 -18.29 24.48
CA ASP A 100 8.33 -17.37 24.70
C ASP A 100 9.46 -18.05 25.50
N PRO A 101 10.62 -18.37 24.88
CA PRO A 101 11.73 -18.98 25.59
C PRO A 101 12.54 -17.98 26.42
N PHE A 102 12.29 -16.67 26.28
CA PHE A 102 13.06 -15.62 26.95
C PHE A 102 12.37 -15.07 28.19
N SER A 103 11.10 -15.45 28.43
CA SER A 103 10.32 -14.99 29.57
C SER A 103 10.32 -16.02 30.70
N ALA A 104 10.46 -15.52 31.93
CA ALA A 104 10.30 -16.33 33.13
C ALA A 104 8.82 -16.53 33.52
N VAL A 105 7.88 -15.87 32.83
CA VAL A 105 6.45 -15.96 33.13
C VAL A 105 5.88 -17.24 32.50
N PRO A 106 5.29 -18.16 33.29
CA PRO A 106 4.68 -19.37 32.74
C PRO A 106 3.58 -19.05 31.73
N GLY A 107 3.64 -19.70 30.56
CA GLY A 107 2.68 -19.50 29.47
C GLY A 107 2.85 -18.20 28.69
N ALA A 108 3.96 -17.47 28.88
CA ALA A 108 4.31 -16.36 28.01
C ALA A 108 4.44 -16.81 26.55
N ARG A 109 4.05 -15.91 25.64
CA ARG A 109 4.03 -16.15 24.20
C ARG A 109 4.80 -15.04 23.49
N LEU A 110 5.33 -15.37 22.32
CA LEU A 110 5.83 -14.42 21.33
C LEU A 110 4.96 -14.49 20.08
N TYR A 111 4.62 -13.33 19.54
CA TYR A 111 4.08 -13.19 18.20
C TYR A 111 5.21 -12.97 17.20
N ARG A 112 5.27 -13.82 16.18
CA ARG A 112 6.17 -13.71 15.04
C ARG A 112 5.63 -12.64 14.08
N SER A 113 6.27 -11.48 13.99
CA SER A 113 5.68 -10.38 13.23
C SER A 113 5.82 -10.53 11.71
N GLY A 114 6.73 -11.40 11.26
CA GLY A 114 7.14 -11.50 9.86
C GLY A 114 7.98 -10.30 9.38
N ASP A 115 8.42 -9.41 10.28
CA ASP A 115 9.30 -8.30 9.95
C ASP A 115 10.77 -8.65 10.19
N LEU A 116 11.66 -8.13 9.35
CA LEU A 116 13.10 -8.09 9.60
C LEU A 116 13.47 -6.78 10.29
N ALA A 117 14.23 -6.88 11.37
CA ALA A 117 14.75 -5.75 12.12
C ALA A 117 16.16 -6.03 12.64
N ARG A 118 16.85 -4.97 13.10
CA ARG A 118 18.13 -5.09 13.81
C ARG A 118 18.24 -4.09 14.96
N ILE A 119 19.00 -4.44 15.98
CA ILE A 119 19.34 -3.51 17.08
C ILE A 119 20.54 -2.67 16.64
N LEU A 120 20.40 -1.35 16.67
CA LEU A 120 21.50 -0.42 16.43
C LEU A 120 22.43 -0.32 17.65
N PRO A 121 23.68 0.15 17.50
CA PRO A 121 24.58 0.37 18.64
C PRO A 121 24.00 1.28 19.73
N SER A 122 23.08 2.17 19.37
CA SER A 122 22.33 3.03 20.30
C SER A 122 21.26 2.28 21.14
N GLY A 123 21.04 1.01 20.87
CA GLY A 123 19.95 0.20 21.44
C GLY A 123 18.57 0.51 20.85
N LEU A 124 18.48 1.34 19.82
CA LEU A 124 17.26 1.54 19.04
C LEU A 124 17.06 0.39 18.07
N ILE A 125 15.81 0.07 17.75
CA ILE A 125 15.47 -0.94 16.76
C ILE A 125 15.25 -0.25 15.41
N GLU A 126 15.92 -0.76 14.38
CA GLU A 126 15.73 -0.35 13.00
C GLU A 126 14.92 -1.41 12.24
N PHE A 127 13.88 -0.97 11.54
CA PHE A 127 13.11 -1.83 10.64
C PHE A 127 13.86 -1.98 9.31
N VAL A 128 14.07 -3.22 8.89
CA VAL A 128 14.79 -3.57 7.65
C VAL A 128 13.80 -3.90 6.52
N GLY A 129 12.76 -4.67 6.81
CA GLY A 129 11.82 -5.13 5.79
C GLY A 129 10.86 -6.20 6.29
N ARG A 130 10.27 -6.95 5.36
CA ARG A 130 9.46 -8.14 5.64
C ARG A 130 10.24 -9.40 5.28
N ILE A 131 10.01 -10.48 6.04
CA ILE A 131 10.47 -11.83 5.70
C ILE A 131 9.59 -12.40 4.58
N ASP A 132 8.31 -12.09 4.64
CA ASP A 132 7.31 -12.48 3.65
C ASP A 132 7.12 -11.40 2.57
N HIS A 133 6.19 -11.67 1.66
CA HIS A 133 5.82 -10.77 0.58
C HIS A 133 4.72 -9.77 0.97
N GLN A 134 4.44 -9.57 2.27
CA GLN A 134 3.47 -8.56 2.67
C GLN A 134 3.96 -7.15 2.35
N VAL A 135 3.03 -6.27 2.00
CA VAL A 135 3.36 -4.90 1.63
C VAL A 135 2.45 -3.90 2.33
N LYS A 136 3.03 -2.74 2.68
CA LYS A 136 2.25 -1.57 3.08
C LYS A 136 2.12 -0.64 1.88
N ILE A 137 0.89 -0.49 1.37
CA ILE A 137 0.56 0.43 0.28
C ILE A 137 -0.49 1.39 0.80
N ARG A 138 -0.17 2.70 0.78
CA ARG A 138 -1.11 3.78 1.17
C ARG A 138 -1.71 3.58 2.58
N GLY A 139 -0.93 3.00 3.51
CA GLY A 139 -1.35 2.72 4.88
C GLY A 139 -2.07 1.38 5.09
N PHE A 140 -2.45 0.67 4.01
CA PHE A 140 -3.05 -0.65 4.08
C PHE A 140 -1.97 -1.72 4.14
N ARG A 141 -2.14 -2.68 5.06
CA ARG A 141 -1.40 -3.94 5.07
C ARG A 141 -2.07 -4.86 4.06
N ILE A 142 -1.33 -5.26 3.03
CA ILE A 142 -1.84 -6.10 1.95
C ILE A 142 -1.03 -7.39 1.91
N GLU A 143 -1.76 -8.50 2.01
CA GLU A 143 -1.26 -9.86 1.77
C GLU A 143 -1.27 -10.12 0.26
N LEU A 144 -0.12 -10.09 -0.41
CA LEU A 144 -0.09 -10.32 -1.86
C LEU A 144 -0.62 -11.70 -2.24
N ALA A 145 -0.36 -12.71 -1.39
CA ALA A 145 -0.86 -14.06 -1.55
C ALA A 145 -2.39 -14.16 -1.51
N GLU A 146 -3.08 -13.25 -0.81
CA GLU A 146 -4.56 -13.22 -0.81
C GLU A 146 -5.10 -12.89 -2.20
N ILE A 147 -4.45 -11.93 -2.88
CA ILE A 147 -4.80 -11.54 -4.25
C ILE A 147 -4.43 -12.67 -5.23
N GLU A 148 -3.29 -13.32 -5.06
CA GLU A 148 -2.86 -14.48 -5.87
C GLU A 148 -3.84 -15.65 -5.76
N VAL A 149 -4.25 -15.99 -4.53
CA VAL A 149 -5.25 -17.05 -4.27
C VAL A 149 -6.59 -16.68 -4.88
N GLU A 150 -7.02 -15.42 -4.79
CA GLU A 150 -8.28 -15.01 -5.41
C GLU A 150 -8.18 -15.08 -6.94
N LEU A 151 -7.11 -14.57 -7.55
CA LEU A 151 -6.87 -14.66 -8.99
C LEU A 151 -6.94 -16.09 -9.52
N THR A 152 -6.30 -17.04 -8.84
CA THR A 152 -6.29 -18.47 -9.21
C THR A 152 -7.64 -19.18 -9.03
N ARG A 153 -8.64 -18.54 -8.41
CA ARG A 153 -10.02 -19.05 -8.43
C ARG A 153 -10.75 -18.76 -9.74
N HIS A 154 -10.25 -17.84 -10.56
CA HIS A 154 -10.81 -17.58 -11.87
C HIS A 154 -10.50 -18.74 -12.82
N ALA A 155 -11.52 -19.32 -13.46
CA ALA A 155 -11.38 -20.55 -14.25
C ALA A 155 -10.42 -20.47 -15.46
N GLN A 156 -10.04 -19.27 -15.88
CA GLN A 156 -9.10 -19.03 -16.99
C GLN A 156 -7.67 -18.71 -16.51
N VAL A 157 -7.42 -18.67 -15.19
CA VAL A 157 -6.10 -18.36 -14.61
C VAL A 157 -5.45 -19.66 -14.14
N ARG A 158 -4.33 -20.02 -14.75
CA ARG A 158 -3.52 -21.18 -14.35
C ARG A 158 -2.63 -20.86 -13.16
N GLU A 159 -1.92 -19.73 -13.24
CA GLU A 159 -0.95 -19.27 -12.24
C GLU A 159 -1.05 -17.75 -12.06
N ALA A 160 -0.79 -17.26 -10.85
CA ALA A 160 -0.77 -15.83 -10.56
C ALA A 160 0.31 -15.48 -9.53
N VAL A 161 1.01 -14.37 -9.76
CA VAL A 161 1.93 -13.75 -8.81
C VAL A 161 1.65 -12.25 -8.75
N VAL A 162 1.62 -11.69 -7.55
CA VAL A 162 1.38 -10.25 -7.36
C VAL A 162 2.61 -9.61 -6.73
N LEU A 163 3.00 -8.46 -7.25
CA LEU A 163 4.11 -7.65 -6.75
C LEU A 163 3.67 -6.22 -6.43
N ALA A 164 4.26 -5.65 -5.39
CA ALA A 164 4.24 -4.21 -5.19
C ALA A 164 5.49 -3.59 -5.83
N ARG A 165 5.31 -2.90 -6.94
CA ARG A 165 6.40 -2.24 -7.68
C ARG A 165 6.47 -0.75 -7.38
N LEU A 166 7.67 -0.19 -7.53
CA LEU A 166 7.97 1.23 -7.40
C LEU A 166 8.62 1.73 -8.68
N ASP A 167 7.90 1.68 -9.79
CA ASP A 167 8.48 2.02 -11.10
C ASP A 167 8.38 3.54 -11.43
N THR A 168 7.58 4.30 -10.67
CA THR A 168 7.50 5.77 -10.74
C THR A 168 7.73 6.41 -9.37
N PRO A 169 8.33 7.62 -9.28
CA PRO A 169 8.52 8.31 -8.01
C PRO A 169 7.19 8.53 -7.28
N GLY A 170 7.07 8.03 -6.05
CA GLY A 170 6.07 8.51 -5.09
C GLY A 170 5.07 7.49 -4.53
N SER A 171 4.82 6.33 -5.15
CA SER A 171 3.97 5.30 -4.53
C SER A 171 4.21 3.89 -5.06
N LYS A 172 4.21 2.90 -4.15
CA LYS A 172 4.15 1.47 -4.52
C LYS A 172 2.79 1.16 -5.14
N ARG A 173 2.78 0.41 -6.24
CA ARG A 173 1.57 -0.02 -6.96
C ARG A 173 1.56 -1.53 -7.11
N LEU A 174 0.37 -2.13 -7.07
CA LEU A 174 0.20 -3.56 -7.27
C LEU A 174 0.18 -3.89 -8.76
N ALA A 175 0.98 -4.87 -9.18
CA ALA A 175 0.94 -5.50 -10.48
C ALA A 175 0.71 -7.00 -10.31
N ALA A 176 -0.25 -7.55 -11.06
CA ALA A 176 -0.49 -8.98 -11.15
C ALA A 176 0.11 -9.53 -12.43
N TYR A 177 0.85 -10.63 -12.31
CA TYR A 177 1.40 -11.41 -13.40
C TYR A 177 0.64 -12.72 -13.44
N VAL A 178 0.01 -13.02 -14.57
CA VAL A 178 -0.91 -14.14 -14.69
C VAL A 178 -0.54 -14.99 -15.90
N VAL A 179 -0.75 -16.28 -15.77
CA VAL A 179 -0.66 -17.22 -16.89
C VAL A 179 -2.04 -17.77 -17.16
N ALA A 180 -2.48 -17.66 -18.41
CA ALA A 180 -3.81 -18.11 -18.80
C ALA A 180 -3.85 -19.63 -19.01
N GLU A 181 -5.04 -20.21 -18.82
CA GLU A 181 -5.30 -21.59 -19.26
C GLU A 181 -5.20 -21.69 -20.80
N PRO A 182 -4.75 -22.84 -21.34
CA PRO A 182 -4.63 -23.02 -22.79
C PRO A 182 -5.95 -22.73 -23.53
N ASN A 183 -5.86 -22.06 -24.69
CA ASN A 183 -6.99 -21.68 -25.53
C ASN A 183 -8.02 -20.75 -24.86
N THR A 184 -7.62 -20.01 -23.83
CA THR A 184 -8.46 -18.95 -23.22
C THR A 184 -7.92 -17.57 -23.55
N THR A 185 -8.81 -16.59 -23.60
CA THR A 185 -8.44 -15.17 -23.72
C THR A 185 -8.68 -14.52 -22.37
N LEU A 186 -7.59 -14.10 -21.73
CA LEU A 186 -7.61 -13.42 -20.46
C LEU A 186 -7.27 -11.94 -20.68
N THR A 187 -8.13 -11.04 -20.21
CA THR A 187 -7.87 -9.60 -20.29
C THR A 187 -7.79 -8.99 -18.90
N SER A 188 -7.12 -7.84 -18.80
CA SER A 188 -7.01 -7.06 -17.57
C SER A 188 -8.38 -6.68 -17.00
N GLU A 189 -9.34 -6.36 -17.85
CA GLU A 189 -10.71 -5.99 -17.45
C GLU A 189 -11.46 -7.17 -16.83
N ILE A 190 -11.36 -8.36 -17.41
CA ILE A 190 -12.00 -9.58 -16.88
C ILE A 190 -11.50 -9.87 -15.47
N LEU A 191 -10.17 -9.88 -15.28
CA LEU A 191 -9.54 -10.15 -14.00
C LEU A 191 -9.90 -9.11 -12.96
N LYS A 192 -9.87 -7.85 -13.35
CA LYS A 192 -10.23 -6.76 -12.47
C LYS A 192 -11.69 -6.83 -12.02
N GLN A 193 -12.62 -7.02 -12.95
CA GLN A 193 -14.05 -7.18 -12.63
C GLN A 193 -14.31 -8.42 -11.77
N PHE A 194 -13.49 -9.46 -11.92
CA PHE A 194 -13.57 -10.62 -11.05
C PHE A 194 -13.13 -10.29 -9.62
N LEU A 195 -11.95 -9.66 -9.46
CA LEU A 195 -11.41 -9.32 -8.13
C LEU A 195 -12.26 -8.29 -7.37
N THR A 196 -12.88 -7.32 -8.05
CA THR A 196 -13.71 -6.30 -7.39
C THR A 196 -14.97 -6.85 -6.74
N LYS A 197 -15.37 -8.09 -7.04
CA LYS A 197 -16.52 -8.76 -6.41
C LYS A 197 -16.22 -9.24 -4.99
N THR A 198 -14.95 -9.47 -4.67
CA THR A 198 -14.54 -10.14 -3.42
C THR A 198 -13.49 -9.35 -2.64
N LEU A 199 -12.62 -8.61 -3.33
CA LEU A 199 -11.55 -7.83 -2.70
C LEU A 199 -11.91 -6.34 -2.62
N PRO A 200 -11.45 -5.65 -1.56
CA PRO A 200 -11.59 -4.20 -1.47
C PRO A 200 -10.74 -3.49 -2.53
N SER A 201 -11.15 -2.28 -2.92
CA SER A 201 -10.55 -1.51 -4.03
C SER A 201 -9.03 -1.29 -3.90
N TYR A 202 -8.50 -1.16 -2.68
CA TYR A 202 -7.07 -0.96 -2.43
C TYR A 202 -6.21 -2.21 -2.66
N MET A 203 -6.81 -3.40 -2.75
CA MET A 203 -6.14 -4.66 -3.08
C MET A 203 -6.16 -4.99 -4.57
N ILE A 204 -6.90 -4.23 -5.38
CA ILE A 204 -7.02 -4.49 -6.80
C ILE A 204 -5.74 -4.03 -7.51
N PRO A 205 -5.04 -4.92 -8.24
CA PRO A 205 -3.88 -4.55 -9.04
C PRO A 205 -4.20 -3.46 -10.06
N LEU A 206 -3.27 -2.53 -10.23
CA LEU A 206 -3.36 -1.46 -11.25
C LEU A 206 -2.88 -1.91 -12.63
N ALA A 207 -2.15 -3.02 -12.69
CA ALA A 207 -1.71 -3.63 -13.93
C ALA A 207 -1.86 -5.15 -13.87
N PHE A 208 -2.23 -5.73 -15.01
CA PHE A 208 -2.30 -7.17 -15.22
C PHE A 208 -1.43 -7.51 -16.44
N VAL A 209 -0.39 -8.31 -16.23
CA VAL A 209 0.54 -8.74 -17.28
C VAL A 209 0.28 -10.22 -17.53
N VAL A 210 -0.21 -10.53 -18.73
CA VAL A 210 -0.40 -11.92 -19.16
C VAL A 210 0.91 -12.44 -19.73
N LEU A 211 1.39 -13.56 -19.20
CA LEU A 211 2.62 -14.24 -19.60
C LEU A 211 2.29 -15.63 -20.13
N ASP A 212 3.17 -16.16 -20.99
CA ASP A 212 3.10 -17.55 -21.44
C ASP A 212 3.45 -18.52 -20.29
N GLU A 213 4.42 -18.13 -19.46
CA GLU A 213 4.86 -18.83 -18.26
C GLU A 213 5.48 -17.87 -17.23
N LEU A 214 5.52 -18.26 -15.96
CA LEU A 214 6.23 -17.53 -14.93
C LEU A 214 7.73 -17.87 -14.97
N PRO A 215 8.63 -16.86 -14.93
CA PRO A 215 10.06 -17.14 -14.86
C PRO A 215 10.40 -17.84 -13.55
N LEU A 216 11.24 -18.88 -13.61
CA LEU A 216 11.66 -19.65 -12.45
C LEU A 216 13.18 -19.50 -12.22
N THR A 217 13.56 -19.43 -10.95
CA THR A 217 14.95 -19.58 -10.48
C THR A 217 15.45 -21.01 -10.72
N ALA A 218 16.77 -21.23 -10.60
CA ALA A 218 17.37 -22.57 -10.68
C ALA A 218 16.78 -23.59 -9.68
N ASN A 219 16.15 -23.11 -8.60
CA ASN A 219 15.50 -23.93 -7.58
C ASN A 219 13.99 -24.15 -7.83
N GLY A 220 13.47 -23.77 -9.01
CA GLY A 220 12.07 -23.95 -9.39
C GLY A 220 11.07 -23.00 -8.70
N LYS A 221 11.55 -21.97 -8.01
CA LYS A 221 10.70 -20.90 -7.44
C LYS A 221 10.54 -19.75 -8.44
N VAL A 222 9.41 -19.05 -8.43
CA VAL A 222 9.20 -17.87 -9.28
C VAL A 222 10.28 -16.81 -9.01
N ASP A 223 10.96 -16.41 -10.08
CA ASP A 223 11.97 -15.36 -10.09
C ASP A 223 11.27 -14.01 -10.30
N ARG A 224 11.02 -13.32 -9.17
CA ARG A 224 10.29 -12.06 -9.16
C ARG A 224 11.11 -10.89 -9.69
N ASP A 225 12.44 -11.01 -9.69
CA ASP A 225 13.35 -9.92 -10.04
C ASP A 225 13.43 -9.72 -11.56
N VAL A 226 13.14 -10.76 -12.33
CA VAL A 226 13.15 -10.75 -13.80
C VAL A 226 11.76 -10.55 -14.41
N LEU A 227 10.71 -10.37 -13.59
CA LEU A 227 9.36 -10.10 -14.10
C LEU A 227 9.33 -8.75 -14.86
N PRO A 228 8.72 -8.73 -16.06
CA PRO A 228 8.75 -7.54 -16.92
C PRO A 228 8.06 -6.36 -16.24
N ALA A 229 8.56 -5.15 -16.53
CA ALA A 229 7.91 -3.93 -16.06
C ALA A 229 6.50 -3.83 -16.67
N PRO A 230 5.44 -3.64 -15.86
CA PRO A 230 4.09 -3.51 -16.37
C PRO A 230 3.90 -2.15 -17.05
N ALA A 231 3.04 -2.10 -18.06
CA ALA A 231 2.55 -0.83 -18.59
C ALA A 231 1.58 -0.20 -17.56
N TRP A 232 2.05 0.82 -16.84
CA TRP A 232 1.22 1.58 -15.91
C TRP A 232 0.37 2.58 -16.69
N GLY A 233 -0.86 2.21 -17.03
CA GLY A 233 -1.77 3.09 -17.76
C GLY A 233 -2.67 2.30 -18.68
N ARG A 234 -3.94 2.70 -18.72
CA ARG A 234 -5.06 2.05 -19.44
C ARG A 234 -5.15 0.54 -19.21
N ILE A 235 -5.77 0.18 -18.09
CA ILE A 235 -6.38 -1.14 -17.90
C ILE A 235 -7.39 -1.44 -19.03
N SER A 236 -7.93 -0.39 -19.66
CA SER A 236 -8.83 -0.45 -20.80
C SER A 236 -8.12 -0.09 -22.10
N ALA A 237 -7.53 -1.07 -22.78
CA ALA A 237 -7.25 -0.92 -24.21
C ALA A 237 -8.56 -0.83 -25.03
N ALA A 238 -9.70 -1.20 -24.42
CA ALA A 238 -11.03 -1.20 -25.03
C ALA A 238 -11.89 0.04 -24.75
N ALA A 239 -11.52 0.93 -23.81
CA ALA A 239 -12.24 2.20 -23.66
C ALA A 239 -11.71 3.16 -24.72
N GLU A 240 -12.54 3.48 -25.69
CA GLU A 240 -12.23 4.46 -26.73
C GLU A 240 -11.77 5.75 -26.07
N PHE A 241 -10.61 6.27 -26.47
CA PHE A 241 -10.14 7.54 -25.93
C PHE A 241 -11.10 8.64 -26.35
N VAL A 242 -11.81 9.21 -25.36
CA VAL A 242 -12.68 10.37 -25.57
C VAL A 242 -11.95 11.61 -25.10
N ALA A 243 -11.58 12.48 -26.04
CA ALA A 243 -10.93 13.74 -25.73
C ALA A 243 -11.87 14.70 -24.97
N PRO A 244 -11.34 15.57 -24.10
CA PRO A 244 -12.08 16.68 -23.52
C PRO A 244 -12.77 17.54 -24.59
N SER A 245 -14.06 17.80 -24.41
CA SER A 245 -14.91 18.53 -25.36
C SER A 245 -15.41 19.86 -24.82
N THR A 246 -15.52 20.00 -23.49
CA THR A 246 -15.96 21.23 -22.82
C THR A 246 -14.79 21.98 -22.18
N GLU A 247 -14.98 23.27 -21.89
CA GLU A 247 -13.96 24.08 -21.19
C GLU A 247 -13.57 23.47 -19.83
N ARG A 248 -14.56 22.99 -19.06
CA ARG A 248 -14.30 22.36 -17.75
C ARG A 248 -13.59 21.03 -17.87
N GLU A 249 -13.99 20.17 -18.81
CA GLU A 249 -13.26 18.93 -19.08
C GLU A 249 -11.79 19.23 -19.43
N ASN A 250 -11.52 20.27 -20.23
CA ASN A 250 -10.16 20.68 -20.58
C ASN A 250 -9.35 21.18 -19.36
N ILE A 251 -9.95 22.02 -18.50
CA ILE A 251 -9.32 22.50 -17.27
C ILE A 251 -8.97 21.32 -16.35
N ILE A 252 -9.94 20.43 -16.10
CA ILE A 252 -9.77 19.28 -15.21
C ILE A 252 -8.73 18.30 -15.78
N ALA A 253 -8.77 18.01 -17.08
CA ALA A 253 -7.78 17.15 -17.73
C ALA A 253 -6.35 17.68 -17.57
N ARG A 254 -6.14 19.00 -17.76
CA ARG A 254 -4.84 19.64 -17.53
C ARG A 254 -4.38 19.51 -16.08
N LEU A 255 -5.26 19.83 -15.11
CA LEU A 255 -4.92 19.74 -13.69
C LEU A 255 -4.60 18.31 -13.27
N TRP A 256 -5.29 17.33 -13.83
CA TRP A 256 -5.02 15.92 -13.61
C TRP A 256 -3.63 15.54 -14.12
N GLN A 257 -3.27 15.92 -15.36
CA GLN A 257 -1.93 15.69 -15.90
C GLN A 257 -0.85 16.33 -15.02
N GLU A 258 -1.07 17.55 -14.52
CA GLU A 258 -0.11 18.20 -13.63
C GLU A 258 0.06 17.45 -12.29
N VAL A 259 -0.99 16.74 -11.84
CA VAL A 259 -1.00 16.03 -10.56
C VAL A 259 -0.42 14.62 -10.67
N LEU A 260 -0.71 13.88 -11.75
CA LEU A 260 -0.25 12.50 -11.94
C LEU A 260 0.94 12.36 -12.90
N GLY A 261 1.19 13.35 -13.75
CA GLY A 261 2.11 13.25 -14.89
C GLY A 261 1.56 12.37 -16.02
N GLY A 262 2.33 12.22 -17.10
CA GLY A 262 2.03 11.29 -18.19
C GLY A 262 1.19 11.88 -19.33
N GLU A 263 0.57 10.98 -20.11
CA GLU A 263 -0.28 11.32 -21.27
C GLU A 263 -1.59 11.99 -20.85
N ALA A 264 -2.28 12.60 -21.82
CA ALA A 264 -3.57 13.25 -21.57
C ALA A 264 -4.64 12.21 -21.23
N PRO A 265 -5.31 12.31 -20.07
CA PRO A 265 -6.39 11.40 -19.72
C PRO A 265 -7.60 11.66 -20.64
N GLY A 266 -8.26 10.59 -21.06
CA GLY A 266 -9.58 10.65 -21.66
C GLY A 266 -10.63 11.02 -20.62
N VAL A 267 -11.75 11.61 -21.03
CA VAL A 267 -12.72 12.12 -20.06
C VAL A 267 -13.48 11.04 -19.29
N THR A 268 -13.45 9.81 -19.77
CA THR A 268 -14.01 8.61 -19.13
C THR A 268 -12.95 7.80 -18.39
N ASP A 269 -11.69 8.23 -18.41
CA ASP A 269 -10.63 7.56 -17.67
C ASP A 269 -10.87 7.74 -16.17
N ASN A 270 -10.65 6.67 -15.41
CA ASN A 270 -10.83 6.69 -13.96
C ASN A 270 -9.55 7.14 -13.24
N PHE A 271 -9.68 8.06 -12.29
CA PHE A 271 -8.57 8.68 -11.55
C PHE A 271 -7.69 7.68 -10.81
N PHE A 272 -8.31 6.77 -10.08
CA PHE A 272 -7.57 5.82 -9.26
C PHE A 272 -6.93 4.72 -10.12
N GLU A 273 -7.58 4.37 -11.23
CA GLU A 273 -7.06 3.38 -12.19
C GLU A 273 -5.85 3.90 -12.95
N ASN A 274 -5.75 5.22 -13.15
CA ASN A 274 -4.61 5.87 -13.78
C ASN A 274 -3.53 6.28 -12.75
N GLY A 275 -3.49 5.59 -11.61
CA GLY A 275 -2.45 5.73 -10.61
C GLY A 275 -2.71 6.81 -9.55
N GLY A 276 -3.91 7.39 -9.54
CA GLY A 276 -4.37 8.27 -8.47
C GLY A 276 -4.45 7.58 -7.10
N ASP A 277 -4.21 8.34 -6.05
CA ASP A 277 -4.39 7.98 -4.64
C ASP A 277 -5.10 9.10 -3.86
N SER A 278 -5.35 8.90 -2.56
CA SER A 278 -6.04 9.89 -1.72
C SER A 278 -5.29 11.23 -1.66
N LEU A 279 -3.97 11.22 -1.72
CA LEU A 279 -3.16 12.44 -1.65
C LEU A 279 -3.21 13.19 -2.98
N SER A 280 -3.05 12.50 -4.11
CA SER A 280 -3.21 13.11 -5.43
C SER A 280 -4.66 13.56 -5.66
N ALA A 281 -5.66 12.84 -5.15
CA ALA A 281 -7.06 13.23 -5.17
C ALA A 281 -7.29 14.56 -4.42
N THR A 282 -6.74 14.67 -3.21
CA THR A 282 -6.81 15.91 -2.41
C THR A 282 -6.14 17.07 -3.14
N ARG A 283 -4.97 16.84 -3.76
CA ARG A 283 -4.29 17.85 -4.57
C ARG A 283 -5.11 18.27 -5.80
N LEU A 284 -5.70 17.31 -6.51
CA LEU A 284 -6.51 17.57 -7.69
C LEU A 284 -7.75 18.39 -7.34
N ILE A 285 -8.52 17.96 -6.34
CA ILE A 285 -9.72 18.68 -5.89
C ILE A 285 -9.37 20.09 -5.43
N SER A 286 -8.31 20.27 -4.65
CA SER A 286 -7.88 21.60 -4.23
C SER A 286 -7.53 22.53 -5.41
N ARG A 287 -6.97 21.99 -6.50
CA ARG A 287 -6.70 22.76 -7.72
C ARG A 287 -7.96 23.04 -8.52
N ILE A 288 -8.89 22.08 -8.63
CA ILE A 288 -10.17 22.25 -9.33
C ILE A 288 -10.98 23.36 -8.66
N ARG A 289 -11.12 23.32 -7.33
CA ARG A 289 -11.83 24.37 -6.57
C ARG A 289 -11.28 25.76 -6.89
N ARG A 290 -9.96 25.91 -6.89
CA ARG A 290 -9.31 27.19 -7.20
C ARG A 290 -9.46 27.61 -8.66
N ALA A 291 -9.42 26.67 -9.60
CA ALA A 291 -9.44 26.97 -11.03
C ALA A 291 -10.86 27.25 -11.55
N CYS A 292 -11.87 26.63 -10.94
CA CYS A 292 -13.27 26.78 -11.33
C CYS A 292 -14.08 27.64 -10.37
N ASP A 293 -13.50 28.09 -9.25
CA ASP A 293 -14.16 28.87 -8.20
C ASP A 293 -15.38 28.18 -7.58
N VAL A 294 -15.28 26.86 -7.33
CA VAL A 294 -16.37 26.04 -6.77
C VAL A 294 -15.99 25.38 -5.45
N GLU A 295 -16.98 25.07 -4.61
CA GLU A 295 -16.81 24.21 -3.44
C GLU A 295 -17.11 22.74 -3.77
N LEU A 296 -16.09 22.02 -4.24
CA LEU A 296 -16.25 20.62 -4.62
C LEU A 296 -15.76 19.66 -3.52
N PRO A 297 -16.63 18.89 -2.82
CA PRO A 297 -16.17 17.98 -1.77
C PRO A 297 -15.29 16.85 -2.33
N LEU A 298 -14.24 16.46 -1.59
CA LEU A 298 -13.32 15.38 -2.01
C LEU A 298 -14.05 14.08 -2.36
N ARG A 299 -15.17 13.82 -1.68
CA ARG A 299 -16.02 12.66 -1.90
C ARG A 299 -16.48 12.53 -3.37
N VAL A 300 -16.70 13.64 -4.08
CA VAL A 300 -17.09 13.61 -5.50
C VAL A 300 -16.11 12.81 -6.33
N LEU A 301 -14.80 13.00 -6.14
CA LEU A 301 -13.81 12.26 -6.91
C LEU A 301 -13.78 10.76 -6.56
N PHE A 302 -14.20 10.38 -5.36
CA PHE A 302 -14.29 8.97 -4.95
C PHE A 302 -15.57 8.30 -5.47
N ASP A 303 -16.68 9.02 -5.49
CA ASP A 303 -17.99 8.53 -5.94
C ASP A 303 -18.06 8.51 -7.47
N THR A 304 -17.47 9.51 -8.13
CA THR A 304 -17.46 9.69 -9.58
C THR A 304 -16.05 10.03 -10.10
N PRO A 305 -15.22 9.01 -10.33
CA PRO A 305 -13.77 9.17 -10.52
C PRO A 305 -13.34 9.57 -11.93
N THR A 306 -14.25 9.99 -12.81
CA THR A 306 -13.92 10.40 -14.20
C THR A 306 -13.99 11.91 -14.39
N ILE A 307 -13.23 12.44 -15.36
CA ILE A 307 -13.22 13.88 -15.68
C ILE A 307 -14.62 14.36 -16.05
N ARG A 308 -15.35 13.57 -16.85
CA ARG A 308 -16.70 13.94 -17.29
C ARG A 308 -17.65 14.08 -16.11
N GLU A 309 -17.67 13.11 -15.22
CA GLU A 309 -18.56 13.17 -14.06
C GLU A 309 -18.17 14.29 -13.09
N VAL A 310 -16.86 14.50 -12.89
CA VAL A 310 -16.37 15.64 -12.08
C VAL A 310 -16.75 16.97 -12.73
N ALA A 311 -16.65 17.10 -14.05
CA ALA A 311 -17.07 18.31 -14.76
C ALA A 311 -18.59 18.56 -14.61
N THR A 312 -19.41 17.50 -14.65
CA THR A 312 -20.84 17.59 -14.36
C THR A 312 -21.10 18.07 -12.93
N ALA A 313 -20.40 17.50 -11.93
CA ALA A 313 -20.56 17.93 -10.54
C ALA A 313 -20.14 19.40 -10.31
N VAL A 314 -19.16 19.89 -11.06
CA VAL A 314 -18.76 21.31 -11.04
C VAL A 314 -19.85 22.18 -11.68
N ASN A 315 -20.52 21.73 -12.75
CA ASN A 315 -21.68 22.43 -13.34
C ASN A 315 -22.86 22.54 -12.37
N ASP A 316 -23.18 21.44 -11.69
CA ASP A 316 -24.33 21.40 -10.78
C ASP A 316 -24.16 22.32 -9.56
N GLU A 317 -22.93 22.60 -9.12
CA GLU A 317 -22.64 23.58 -8.06
C GLU A 317 -22.87 25.02 -8.52
N ASP A 318 -22.41 25.38 -9.73
CA ASP A 318 -22.62 26.74 -10.27
C ASP A 318 -24.11 27.04 -10.48
N ASP A 319 -24.87 26.07 -10.97
CA ASP A 319 -26.32 26.22 -11.11
C ASP A 319 -26.98 26.48 -9.74
N ARG A 320 -26.51 25.86 -8.65
CA ARG A 320 -27.04 26.10 -7.30
C ARG A 320 -26.76 27.50 -6.79
N GLU A 321 -25.57 28.05 -7.05
CA GLU A 321 -25.26 29.43 -6.68
C GLU A 321 -26.10 30.44 -7.47
N GLU A 322 -26.41 30.18 -8.75
CA GLU A 322 -27.28 31.07 -9.55
C GLU A 322 -28.74 31.10 -9.08
N PHE A 323 -29.26 30.02 -8.48
CA PHE A 323 -30.63 29.97 -7.95
C PHE A 323 -30.79 30.51 -6.51
N GLU A 324 -29.68 30.73 -5.78
CA GLU A 324 -29.70 31.29 -4.41
C GLU A 324 -29.49 32.82 -4.36
N ILE A 325 -29.35 33.49 -5.51
CA ILE A 325 -29.18 34.96 -5.64
C ILE A 325 -30.51 35.68 -5.93
#